data_AF-A0A5C9CQL1-F1
#
_entry.id   AF-A0A5C9CQL1-F1
#
_cell.length_a   1.000
_cell.length_b   1.000
_cell.length_c   1.000
_cell.angle_alpha   90.00
_cell.angle_beta   90.00
_cell.angle_gamma   90.00
#
_symmetry.space_group_name_H-M   'P 1'
#
loop_
_entity.id
_entity.type
_entity.pdbx_description
1 polymer ?
#
loop_
_entity_poly.entity_id
_entity_poly.type
_entity_poly.pdbx_seq_one_letter_code
_entity_poly.pdbx_strand_id
1 'polypeptide(L)'
;MKIVFNVKEDDPRNPGVIADCTGDNAGDSVGPTADGFETYGVTGVALISFITLAVPSIEIQAKLIVWIFAMRFLMDFMSGASYFINQAYSEAKYKGLKEFDFEQPLTRLIWIASILCITTSFGMSWLLIRDLKVDGTVLEGLWWQLASIISFGTLAAVLVPEFTKVFTSSHSKHVHEIVTASREGGASLTILSGLVAGNFSAFWTGLLMAGLMTGAYFVSLLGLGAVMGDP
;
A
#
# COMPACT_ATOMS: atom_id res chain seq x y z
N MET A 1 -24.34 23.93 -8.14
CA MET A 1 -25.64 24.04 -7.44
C MET A 1 -25.50 24.57 -6.01
N LYS A 2 -24.65 23.95 -5.16
CA LYS A 2 -24.41 24.41 -3.78
C LYS A 2 -24.06 25.91 -3.66
N ILE A 3 -23.11 26.41 -4.45
CA ILE A 3 -22.65 27.81 -4.33
C ILE A 3 -23.63 28.84 -4.92
N VAL A 4 -24.16 28.59 -6.13
CA VAL A 4 -25.01 29.56 -6.85
C VAL A 4 -26.44 29.60 -6.31
N PHE A 5 -27.00 28.43 -5.99
CA PHE A 5 -28.42 28.30 -5.61
C PHE A 5 -28.61 27.98 -4.12
N ASN A 6 -27.52 27.85 -3.36
CA ASN A 6 -27.53 27.57 -1.92
C ASN A 6 -28.39 26.36 -1.52
N VAL A 7 -28.41 25.33 -2.38
CA VAL A 7 -29.04 24.03 -2.09
C VAL A 7 -28.06 23.08 -1.41
N LYS A 8 -28.57 22.06 -0.73
CA LYS A 8 -27.73 21.04 -0.06
C LYS A 8 -26.91 20.23 -1.07
N GLU A 9 -25.84 19.63 -0.58
CA GLU A 9 -25.17 18.51 -1.28
C GLU A 9 -26.16 17.39 -1.51
N ASP A 10 -26.07 16.74 -2.67
CA ASP A 10 -26.94 15.62 -3.09
C ASP A 10 -28.45 15.93 -3.09
N ASP A 11 -28.80 17.21 -3.27
CA ASP A 11 -30.20 17.60 -3.36
C ASP A 11 -30.87 17.00 -4.62
N PRO A 12 -32.01 16.31 -4.50
CA PRO A 12 -32.67 15.64 -5.63
C PRO A 12 -33.14 16.60 -6.72
N ARG A 13 -33.18 17.91 -6.46
CA ARG A 13 -33.47 18.94 -7.46
C ARG A 13 -32.27 19.27 -8.35
N ASN A 14 -31.07 18.82 -7.98
CA ASN A 14 -29.87 18.97 -8.79
C ASN A 14 -29.80 17.84 -9.83
N PRO A 15 -29.96 18.14 -11.14
CA PRO A 15 -29.93 17.12 -12.18
C PRO A 15 -28.56 16.40 -12.29
N GLY A 16 -27.50 16.96 -11.70
CA GLY A 16 -26.18 16.33 -11.66
C GLY A 16 -26.04 15.23 -10.61
N VAL A 17 -26.94 15.10 -9.63
CA VAL A 17 -26.75 14.17 -8.49
C VAL A 17 -26.77 12.72 -8.91
N ILE A 18 -27.61 12.34 -9.88
CA ILE A 18 -27.62 10.97 -10.39
C ILE A 18 -26.27 10.65 -11.05
N ALA A 19 -25.69 11.59 -11.79
CA ALA A 19 -24.40 11.40 -12.45
C ALA A 19 -23.26 11.34 -11.42
N ASP A 20 -23.31 12.15 -10.36
CA ASP A 20 -22.34 12.16 -9.26
C ASP A 20 -22.30 10.80 -8.55
N CYS A 21 -23.44 10.33 -8.02
CA CYS A 21 -23.50 9.04 -7.33
C CYS A 21 -23.21 7.85 -8.27
N THR A 22 -23.55 7.95 -9.56
CA THR A 22 -23.15 6.93 -10.56
C THR A 22 -21.64 6.97 -10.77
N GLY A 23 -21.05 8.16 -10.81
CA GLY A 23 -19.63 8.43 -10.89
C GLY A 23 -18.86 7.83 -9.72
N ASP A 24 -19.36 7.94 -8.48
CA ASP A 24 -18.71 7.33 -7.30
C ASP A 24 -18.61 5.80 -7.43
N ASN A 25 -19.64 5.15 -7.96
CA ASN A 25 -19.61 3.71 -8.17
C ASN A 25 -18.71 3.32 -9.35
N ALA A 26 -18.82 4.04 -10.47
CA ALA A 26 -18.08 3.71 -11.69
C ALA A 26 -16.59 4.08 -11.59
N GLY A 27 -16.29 5.24 -11.03
CA GLY A 27 -14.96 5.80 -10.84
C GLY A 27 -14.34 5.28 -9.55
N ASP A 28 -14.88 5.64 -8.40
CA ASP A 28 -14.19 5.47 -7.11
C ASP A 28 -14.30 4.06 -6.52
N SER A 29 -15.22 3.23 -7.03
CA SER A 29 -15.31 1.80 -6.65
C SER A 29 -14.70 0.88 -7.71
N VAL A 30 -15.26 0.88 -8.92
CA VAL A 30 -14.80 -0.04 -9.99
C VAL A 30 -13.39 0.32 -10.47
N GLY A 31 -13.06 1.60 -10.60
CA GLY A 31 -11.77 2.09 -11.06
C GLY A 31 -10.60 1.59 -10.19
N PRO A 32 -10.49 1.98 -8.91
CA PRO A 32 -9.43 1.52 -8.02
C PRO A 32 -9.35 0.00 -7.87
N THR A 33 -10.48 -0.70 -7.98
CA THR A 33 -10.48 -2.18 -7.95
C THR A 33 -9.79 -2.76 -9.19
N ALA A 34 -10.09 -2.22 -10.37
CA ALA A 34 -9.44 -2.63 -11.63
C ALA A 34 -7.96 -2.24 -11.66
N ASP A 35 -7.61 -1.04 -11.20
CA ASP A 35 -6.22 -0.57 -11.06
C ASP A 35 -5.42 -1.48 -10.09
N GLY A 36 -6.02 -1.82 -8.95
CA GLY A 36 -5.44 -2.77 -8.00
C GLY A 36 -5.20 -4.16 -8.62
N PHE A 37 -6.15 -4.67 -9.41
CA PHE A 37 -6.00 -5.94 -10.14
C PHE A 37 -4.87 -5.87 -11.18
N GLU A 38 -4.80 -4.80 -11.97
CA GLU A 38 -3.74 -4.60 -12.96
C GLU A 38 -2.37 -4.51 -12.28
N THR A 39 -2.23 -3.66 -11.26
CA THR A 39 -0.98 -3.49 -10.50
C THR A 39 -0.53 -4.83 -9.90
N TYR A 40 -1.45 -5.62 -9.34
CA TYR A 40 -1.14 -6.96 -8.86
C TYR A 40 -0.66 -7.87 -10.00
N GLY A 41 -1.38 -7.95 -11.12
CA GLY A 41 -0.97 -8.76 -12.27
C GLY A 41 0.39 -8.38 -12.85
N VAL A 42 0.59 -7.10 -13.16
CA VAL A 42 1.80 -6.56 -13.81
C VAL A 42 3.03 -6.77 -12.93
N THR A 43 2.94 -6.54 -11.61
CA THR A 43 4.06 -6.78 -10.70
C THR A 43 4.44 -8.27 -10.63
N GLY A 44 3.48 -9.18 -10.77
CA GLY A 44 3.74 -10.62 -10.83
C GLY A 44 4.48 -11.03 -12.08
N VAL A 45 4.01 -10.56 -13.24
CA VAL A 45 4.68 -10.80 -14.52
C VAL A 45 6.08 -10.21 -14.51
N ALA A 46 6.27 -9.02 -13.94
CA ALA A 46 7.58 -8.38 -13.82
C ALA A 46 8.55 -9.21 -12.97
N LEU A 47 8.12 -9.74 -11.82
CA LEU A 47 8.97 -10.58 -10.96
C LEU A 47 9.34 -11.91 -11.62
N ILE A 48 8.39 -12.57 -12.30
CA ILE A 48 8.68 -13.81 -13.03
C ILE A 48 9.70 -13.54 -14.14
N SER A 49 9.46 -12.48 -14.93
CA SER A 49 10.37 -12.07 -16.01
C SER A 49 11.77 -11.77 -15.47
N PHE A 50 11.85 -11.03 -14.36
CA PHE A 50 13.10 -10.73 -13.68
C PHE A 50 13.83 -12.00 -13.25
N ILE A 51 13.18 -12.95 -12.58
CA ILE A 51 13.80 -14.22 -12.19
C ILE A 51 14.31 -14.99 -13.41
N THR A 52 13.49 -15.11 -14.46
CA THR A 52 13.86 -15.89 -15.65
C THR A 52 15.03 -15.31 -16.43
N LEU A 53 15.22 -13.98 -16.38
CA LEU A 53 16.31 -13.30 -17.06
C LEU A 53 17.56 -13.16 -16.18
N ALA A 54 17.39 -12.97 -14.87
CA ALA A 54 18.49 -12.67 -13.96
C ALA A 54 19.13 -13.90 -13.34
N VAL A 55 18.43 -15.04 -13.24
CA VAL A 55 18.94 -16.25 -12.57
C VAL A 55 19.26 -17.31 -13.62
N PRO A 56 20.52 -17.75 -13.80
CA PRO A 56 20.87 -18.71 -14.86
C PRO A 56 20.37 -20.14 -14.62
N SER A 57 20.30 -20.56 -13.35
CA SER A 57 19.94 -21.93 -13.00
C SER A 57 18.43 -22.16 -13.06
N ILE A 58 17.99 -23.09 -13.91
CA ILE A 58 16.58 -23.47 -14.09
C ILE A 58 15.97 -24.00 -12.79
N GLU A 59 16.73 -24.76 -12.00
CA GLU A 59 16.25 -25.31 -10.72
C GLU A 59 15.94 -24.18 -9.72
N ILE A 60 16.83 -23.19 -9.66
CA ILE A 60 16.65 -22.02 -8.79
C ILE A 60 15.49 -21.15 -9.28
N GLN A 61 15.39 -20.91 -10.59
CA GLN A 61 14.27 -20.19 -11.18
C GLN A 61 12.93 -20.82 -10.78
N ALA A 62 12.78 -22.14 -10.97
CA ALA A 62 11.55 -22.85 -10.63
C ALA A 62 11.20 -22.71 -9.14
N LYS A 63 12.20 -22.85 -8.26
CA LYS A 63 12.02 -22.72 -6.80
C LYS A 63 11.60 -21.31 -6.40
N LEU A 64 12.24 -20.28 -6.96
CA LEU A 64 11.89 -18.87 -6.70
C LEU A 64 10.50 -18.51 -7.25
N ILE A 65 10.12 -19.01 -8.42
CA ILE A 65 8.79 -18.78 -8.99
C ILE A 65 7.71 -19.43 -8.10
N VAL A 66 7.90 -20.68 -7.67
CA VAL A 66 6.99 -21.36 -6.73
C VAL A 66 6.90 -20.57 -5.42
N TRP A 67 8.03 -20.10 -4.90
CA TRP A 67 8.07 -19.26 -3.71
C TRP A 67 7.27 -17.97 -3.87
N ILE A 68 7.41 -17.24 -4.98
CA ILE A 68 6.62 -16.02 -5.23
C ILE A 68 5.12 -16.32 -5.29
N PHE A 69 4.69 -17.34 -6.03
CA PHE A 69 3.26 -17.68 -6.11
C PHE A 69 2.68 -18.07 -4.76
N ALA A 70 3.39 -18.93 -4.02
CA ALA A 70 2.95 -19.36 -2.71
C ALA A 70 2.92 -18.20 -1.70
N MET A 71 3.91 -17.31 -1.75
CA MET A 71 3.97 -16.11 -0.93
C MET A 71 2.80 -15.16 -1.22
N ARG A 72 2.53 -14.87 -2.49
CA ARG A 72 1.44 -13.99 -2.90
C ARG A 72 0.08 -14.51 -2.45
N PHE A 73 -0.21 -15.77 -2.74
CA PHE A 73 -1.45 -16.42 -2.30
C PHE A 73 -1.61 -16.33 -0.77
N LEU A 74 -0.55 -16.63 -0.02
CA LEU A 74 -0.62 -16.64 1.43
C LEU A 74 -0.74 -15.23 2.03
N MET A 75 -0.08 -14.23 1.45
CA MET A 75 -0.22 -12.83 1.87
C MET A 75 -1.64 -12.30 1.60
N ASP A 76 -2.25 -12.66 0.48
CA ASP A 76 -3.65 -12.29 0.19
C ASP A 76 -4.60 -12.94 1.20
N PHE A 77 -4.37 -14.21 1.52
CA PHE A 77 -5.13 -14.92 2.55
C PHE A 77 -4.97 -14.26 3.93
N MET A 78 -3.75 -13.87 4.31
CA MET A 78 -3.48 -13.20 5.59
C MET A 78 -4.06 -11.78 5.64
N SER A 79 -4.07 -11.06 4.51
CA SER A 79 -4.79 -9.79 4.37
C SER A 79 -6.30 -10.00 4.60
N GLY A 80 -6.89 -11.03 4.01
CA GLY A 80 -8.29 -11.41 4.27
C GLY A 80 -8.54 -11.78 5.74
N ALA A 81 -7.64 -12.54 6.37
CA ALA A 81 -7.75 -12.84 7.80
C ALA A 81 -7.67 -11.58 8.68
N SER A 82 -6.83 -10.61 8.31
CA SER A 82 -6.68 -9.33 9.01
C SER A 82 -7.98 -8.54 9.05
N TYR A 83 -8.79 -8.61 7.97
CA TYR A 83 -10.11 -7.99 7.91
C TYR A 83 -11.02 -8.56 9.00
N PHE A 84 -11.13 -9.89 9.12
CA PHE A 84 -11.99 -10.50 10.13
C PHE A 84 -11.53 -10.21 11.57
N ILE A 85 -10.21 -10.19 11.80
CA ILE A 85 -9.64 -9.81 13.10
C ILE A 85 -10.00 -8.35 13.42
N ASN A 86 -9.80 -7.44 12.48
CA ASN A 86 -10.11 -6.02 12.67
C ASN A 86 -11.61 -5.77 12.81
N GLN A 87 -12.45 -6.53 12.11
CA GLN A 87 -13.91 -6.46 12.20
C GLN A 87 -14.37 -6.88 13.58
N ALA A 88 -13.94 -8.05 14.07
CA ALA A 88 -14.29 -8.54 15.40
C ALA A 88 -13.88 -7.54 16.50
N TYR A 89 -12.69 -6.94 16.40
CA TYR A 89 -12.25 -5.91 17.34
C TYR A 89 -13.07 -4.62 17.21
N SER A 90 -13.35 -4.15 15.99
CA SER A 90 -14.15 -2.95 15.74
C SER A 90 -15.55 -3.10 16.30
N GLU A 91 -16.21 -4.21 16.02
CA GLU A 91 -17.53 -4.51 16.53
C GLU A 91 -17.55 -4.53 18.04
N ALA A 92 -16.55 -5.16 18.69
CA ALA A 92 -16.46 -5.19 20.15
C ALA A 92 -16.25 -3.79 20.76
N LYS A 93 -15.37 -2.98 20.16
CA LYS A 93 -14.98 -1.66 20.69
C LYS A 93 -16.06 -0.60 20.46
N TYR A 94 -16.66 -0.58 19.28
CA TYR A 94 -17.59 0.48 18.88
C TYR A 94 -19.06 0.08 19.00
N LYS A 95 -19.36 -1.10 19.58
CA LYS A 95 -20.74 -1.56 19.81
C LYS A 95 -21.54 -0.52 20.58
N GLY A 96 -22.66 -0.08 20.00
CA GLY A 96 -23.58 0.85 20.64
C GLY A 96 -23.12 2.31 20.66
N LEU A 97 -21.95 2.63 20.10
CA LEU A 97 -21.55 4.00 19.84
C LEU A 97 -22.24 4.48 18.56
N LYS A 98 -22.87 5.66 18.63
CA LYS A 98 -23.53 6.29 17.48
C LYS A 98 -22.56 7.03 16.57
N GLU A 99 -21.45 7.48 17.14
CA GLU A 99 -20.38 8.20 16.43
C GLU A 99 -19.04 7.68 16.92
N PHE A 100 -18.14 7.44 15.98
CA PHE A 100 -16.75 7.12 16.24
C PHE A 100 -15.91 7.56 15.04
N ASP A 101 -14.61 7.69 15.28
CA ASP A 101 -13.65 8.04 14.24
C ASP A 101 -13.36 6.82 13.35
N PHE A 102 -13.78 6.90 12.08
CA PHE A 102 -13.60 5.86 11.07
C PHE A 102 -12.14 5.70 10.62
N GLU A 103 -11.28 6.69 10.82
CA GLU A 103 -9.85 6.57 10.48
C GLU A 103 -9.15 5.53 11.37
N GLN A 104 -9.61 5.33 12.61
CA GLN A 104 -9.03 4.37 13.55
C GLN A 104 -9.15 2.92 13.09
N PRO A 105 -10.34 2.36 12.78
CA PRO A 105 -10.45 0.98 12.32
C PRO A 105 -9.80 0.76 10.96
N LEU A 106 -9.79 1.75 10.07
CA LEU A 106 -9.10 1.68 8.77
C LEU A 106 -7.58 1.61 8.95
N THR A 107 -7.03 2.52 9.77
CA THR A 107 -5.59 2.52 10.08
C THR A 107 -5.19 1.22 10.76
N ARG A 108 -5.95 0.77 11.76
CA ARG A 108 -5.66 -0.47 12.48
C ARG A 108 -5.70 -1.70 11.57
N LEU A 109 -6.62 -1.75 10.61
CA LEU A 109 -6.67 -2.82 9.61
C LEU A 109 -5.34 -2.91 8.84
N ILE A 110 -4.85 -1.77 8.33
CA ILE A 110 -3.60 -1.70 7.57
C ILE A 110 -2.42 -2.19 8.43
N TRP A 111 -2.34 -1.77 9.69
CA TRP A 111 -1.30 -2.24 10.62
C TRP A 111 -1.37 -3.75 10.89
N ILE A 112 -2.56 -4.29 11.17
CA ILE A 112 -2.74 -5.73 11.42
C ILE A 112 -2.36 -6.52 10.16
N ALA A 113 -2.85 -6.10 8.98
CA ALA A 113 -2.55 -6.73 7.70
C ALA A 113 -1.03 -6.78 7.45
N SER A 114 -0.34 -5.65 7.60
CA SER A 114 1.09 -5.57 7.34
C SER A 114 1.92 -6.39 8.33
N ILE A 115 1.56 -6.42 9.61
CA ILE A 115 2.25 -7.27 10.60
C ILE A 115 2.09 -8.76 10.24
N LEU A 116 0.87 -9.19 9.90
CA LEU A 116 0.60 -10.58 9.49
C LEU A 116 1.32 -10.92 8.19
N CYS A 117 1.32 -10.04 7.20
CA CYS A 117 1.99 -10.26 5.92
C CYS A 117 3.52 -10.31 6.06
N ILE A 118 4.12 -9.42 6.86
CA ILE A 118 5.57 -9.41 7.11
C ILE A 118 5.98 -10.70 7.84
N THR A 119 5.31 -11.04 8.93
CA THR A 119 5.62 -12.26 9.70
C THR A 119 5.48 -13.53 8.85
N THR A 120 4.43 -13.58 8.04
CA THR A 120 4.19 -14.67 7.08
C THR A 120 5.26 -14.73 6.00
N SER A 121 5.71 -13.59 5.48
CA SER A 121 6.77 -13.51 4.47
C SER A 121 8.08 -14.12 4.97
N PHE A 122 8.47 -13.81 6.21
CA PHE A 122 9.65 -14.43 6.84
C PHE A 122 9.46 -15.94 7.05
N GLY A 123 8.33 -16.37 7.61
CA GLY A 123 8.05 -17.78 7.86
C GLY A 123 8.03 -18.61 6.58
N MET A 124 7.42 -18.08 5.51
CA MET A 124 7.29 -18.78 4.24
C MET A 124 8.58 -18.80 3.45
N SER A 125 9.36 -17.71 3.49
CA SER A 125 10.71 -17.70 2.90
C SER A 125 11.61 -18.71 3.60
N TRP A 126 11.57 -18.77 4.92
CA TRP A 126 12.31 -19.79 5.66
C TRP A 126 11.88 -21.22 5.27
N LEU A 127 10.58 -21.47 5.12
CA LEU A 127 10.08 -22.81 4.79
C LEU A 127 10.45 -23.26 3.38
N LEU A 128 10.35 -22.36 2.38
CA LEU A 128 10.47 -22.72 0.97
C LEU A 128 11.88 -22.56 0.38
N ILE A 129 12.69 -21.63 0.88
CA ILE A 129 13.95 -21.25 0.23
C ILE A 129 15.18 -21.23 1.15
N ARG A 130 15.10 -21.71 2.40
CA ARG A 130 16.27 -21.79 3.31
C ARG A 130 17.37 -22.74 2.84
N ASP A 131 17.00 -23.75 2.07
CA ASP A 131 17.87 -24.86 1.61
C ASP A 131 18.32 -24.64 0.16
N LEU A 132 18.18 -23.42 -0.36
CA LEU A 132 18.57 -23.09 -1.72
C LEU A 132 20.09 -23.17 -1.88
N LYS A 133 20.52 -23.89 -2.91
CA LYS A 133 21.94 -24.15 -3.20
C LYS A 133 22.34 -23.54 -4.54
N VAL A 134 23.47 -22.85 -4.56
CA VAL A 134 24.17 -22.44 -5.78
C VAL A 134 25.51 -23.17 -5.79
N ASP A 135 25.79 -23.92 -6.86
CA ASP A 135 27.04 -24.67 -7.04
C ASP A 135 27.43 -25.56 -5.85
N GLY A 136 26.44 -26.16 -5.19
CA GLY A 136 26.61 -27.05 -4.03
C GLY A 136 26.79 -26.34 -2.69
N THR A 137 26.89 -25.01 -2.67
CA THR A 137 26.92 -24.20 -1.44
C THR A 137 25.52 -23.71 -1.07
N VAL A 138 25.12 -23.86 0.19
CA VAL A 138 23.82 -23.37 0.68
C VAL A 138 23.94 -21.86 0.92
N LEU A 139 23.05 -21.07 0.31
CA LEU A 139 22.93 -19.65 0.64
C LEU A 139 21.98 -19.47 1.82
N GLU A 140 22.51 -19.67 3.03
CA GLU A 140 21.74 -19.57 4.27
C GLU A 140 21.13 -18.17 4.50
N GLY A 141 21.67 -17.14 3.84
CA GLY A 141 21.21 -15.75 3.98
C GLY A 141 20.04 -15.35 3.07
N LEU A 142 19.82 -16.05 1.97
CA LEU A 142 18.97 -15.54 0.89
C LEU A 142 17.50 -15.40 1.32
N TRP A 143 17.00 -16.36 2.10
CA TRP A 143 15.59 -16.39 2.51
C TRP A 143 15.18 -15.15 3.31
N TRP A 144 16.00 -14.72 4.26
CA TRP A 144 15.66 -13.56 5.10
C TRP A 144 15.92 -12.24 4.35
N GLN A 145 16.88 -12.21 3.42
CA GLN A 145 17.13 -11.05 2.57
C GLN A 145 15.95 -10.76 1.66
N LEU A 146 15.45 -11.77 0.95
CA LEU A 146 14.27 -11.65 0.10
C LEU A 146 13.02 -11.30 0.91
N ALA A 147 12.82 -11.94 2.06
CA ALA A 147 11.73 -11.57 2.98
C ALA A 147 11.84 -10.12 3.47
N SER A 148 13.07 -9.63 3.73
CA SER A 148 13.31 -8.26 4.17
C SER A 148 13.03 -7.24 3.06
N ILE A 149 13.41 -7.53 1.81
CA ILE A 149 13.08 -6.70 0.64
C ILE A 149 11.56 -6.57 0.48
N ILE A 150 10.83 -7.68 0.58
CA ILE A 150 9.36 -7.68 0.53
C ILE A 150 8.78 -6.91 1.73
N SER A 151 9.42 -6.98 2.89
CA SER A 151 9.01 -6.25 4.08
C SER A 151 9.16 -4.74 3.93
N PHE A 152 10.19 -4.24 3.24
CA PHE A 152 10.28 -2.81 2.89
C PHE A 152 9.10 -2.34 2.02
N GLY A 153 8.70 -3.16 1.04
CA GLY A 153 7.51 -2.88 0.22
C GLY A 153 6.21 -2.93 1.04
N THR A 154 6.06 -3.93 1.90
CA THR A 154 4.88 -4.07 2.78
C THR A 154 4.81 -2.94 3.81
N LEU A 155 5.97 -2.47 4.29
CA LEU A 155 6.06 -1.32 5.19
C LEU A 155 5.61 -0.03 4.49
N ALA A 156 5.88 0.12 3.18
CA ALA A 156 5.35 1.24 2.39
C ALA A 156 3.82 1.29 2.46
N ALA A 157 3.14 0.14 2.43
CA ALA A 157 1.67 0.05 2.51
C ALA A 157 1.10 0.60 3.83
N VAL A 158 1.90 0.62 4.91
CA VAL A 158 1.52 1.25 6.19
C VAL A 158 1.92 2.73 6.22
N LEU A 159 3.17 3.02 5.84
CA LEU A 159 3.73 4.35 6.03
C LEU A 159 3.16 5.37 5.03
N VAL A 160 2.86 4.97 3.80
CA VAL A 160 2.28 5.89 2.81
C VAL A 160 0.94 6.45 3.30
N PRO A 161 -0.05 5.64 3.71
CA PRO A 161 -1.28 6.17 4.31
C PRO A 161 -1.06 7.07 5.53
N GLU A 162 -0.11 6.75 6.40
CA GLU A 162 0.22 7.61 7.56
C GLU A 162 0.73 8.99 7.11
N PHE A 163 1.61 9.03 6.11
CA PHE A 163 2.10 10.27 5.53
C PHE A 163 0.98 11.03 4.80
N THR A 164 0.13 10.34 4.04
CA THR A 164 -1.01 10.94 3.36
C THR A 164 -1.99 11.57 4.36
N LYS A 165 -2.31 10.90 5.47
CA LYS A 165 -3.20 11.42 6.52
C LYS A 165 -2.73 12.76 7.10
N VAL A 166 -1.42 12.99 7.19
CA VAL A 166 -0.87 14.28 7.66
C VAL A 166 -1.30 15.45 6.77
N PHE A 167 -1.63 15.20 5.50
CA PHE A 167 -2.06 16.22 4.55
C PHE A 167 -3.54 16.16 4.17
N THR A 168 -4.22 15.02 4.39
CA THR A 168 -5.59 14.81 3.92
C THR A 168 -6.63 14.61 5.03
N SER A 169 -6.22 14.21 6.24
CA SER A 169 -7.17 14.02 7.35
C SER A 169 -7.81 15.35 7.75
N SER A 170 -9.09 15.32 8.08
CA SER A 170 -9.83 16.48 8.59
C SER A 170 -9.25 16.99 9.92
N HIS A 171 -8.52 16.15 10.65
CA HIS A 171 -7.84 16.50 11.89
C HIS A 171 -6.41 17.05 11.68
N SER A 172 -5.92 17.06 10.44
CA SER A 172 -4.55 17.46 10.14
C SER A 172 -4.35 18.98 10.15
N LYS A 173 -3.16 19.44 10.52
CA LYS A 173 -2.81 20.87 10.53
C LYS A 173 -2.91 21.49 9.13
N HIS A 174 -2.52 20.74 8.09
CA HIS A 174 -2.54 21.22 6.71
C HIS A 174 -3.96 21.44 6.19
N VAL A 175 -4.90 20.53 6.48
CA VAL A 175 -6.31 20.75 6.12
C VAL A 175 -6.91 21.94 6.87
N HIS A 176 -6.59 22.11 8.16
CA HIS A 176 -7.03 23.28 8.93
C HIS A 176 -6.48 24.59 8.37
N GLU A 177 -5.25 24.60 7.90
CA GLU A 177 -4.62 25.74 7.24
C GLU A 177 -5.37 26.10 5.93
N ILE A 178 -5.68 25.11 5.10
CA ILE A 178 -6.47 25.31 3.87
C ILE A 178 -7.85 25.89 4.20
N VAL A 179 -8.53 25.36 5.22
CA VAL A 179 -9.84 25.88 5.67
C VAL A 179 -9.73 27.33 6.15
N THR A 180 -8.67 27.66 6.89
CA THR A 180 -8.43 29.03 7.37
C THR A 180 -8.14 29.96 6.19
N ALA A 181 -7.26 29.57 5.28
CA ALA A 181 -6.95 30.31 4.05
C ALA A 181 -8.21 30.57 3.20
N SER A 182 -9.10 29.58 3.13
CA SER A 182 -10.39 29.70 2.44
C SER A 182 -11.32 30.73 3.07
N ARG A 183 -11.32 30.84 4.40
CA ARG A 183 -12.14 31.81 5.14
C ARG A 183 -11.60 33.24 5.00
N GLU A 184 -10.27 33.41 5.08
CA GLU A 184 -9.64 34.73 5.09
C GLU A 184 -9.41 35.32 3.70
N GLY A 185 -9.10 34.49 2.70
CA GLY A 185 -8.77 34.96 1.34
C GLY A 185 -9.57 34.34 0.21
N GLY A 186 -10.64 33.61 0.53
CA GLY A 186 -11.54 33.04 -0.47
C GLY A 186 -10.88 31.99 -1.39
N ALA A 187 -11.50 31.76 -2.55
CA ALA A 187 -11.17 30.65 -3.43
C ALA A 187 -9.71 30.65 -3.94
N SER A 188 -9.10 31.82 -4.15
CA SER A 188 -7.71 31.91 -4.63
C SER A 188 -6.73 31.37 -3.59
N LEU A 189 -6.89 31.74 -2.32
CA LEU A 189 -6.04 31.22 -1.25
C LEU A 189 -6.37 29.76 -0.91
N THR A 190 -7.61 29.31 -1.06
CA THR A 190 -7.96 27.88 -0.98
C THR A 190 -7.12 27.06 -1.96
N ILE A 191 -7.12 27.46 -3.24
CA ILE A 191 -6.40 26.74 -4.30
C ILE A 191 -4.89 26.80 -4.04
N LEU A 192 -4.36 27.98 -3.71
CA LEU A 192 -2.93 28.14 -3.45
C LEU A 192 -2.46 27.29 -2.26
N SER A 193 -3.18 27.34 -1.14
CA SER A 193 -2.86 26.54 0.05
C SER A 193 -2.97 25.04 -0.22
N GLY A 194 -4.01 24.61 -0.95
CA GLY A 194 -4.18 23.23 -1.37
C GLY A 194 -3.05 22.71 -2.26
N LEU A 195 -2.62 23.49 -3.25
CA LEU A 195 -1.47 23.15 -4.11
C LEU A 195 -0.17 23.05 -3.31
N VAL A 196 0.05 23.96 -2.36
CA VAL A 196 1.22 23.93 -1.49
C VAL A 196 1.22 22.66 -0.63
N ALA A 197 0.10 22.33 0.02
CA ALA A 197 -0.03 21.11 0.82
C ALA A 197 0.19 19.85 -0.03
N GLY A 198 -0.37 19.80 -1.25
CA GLY A 198 -0.16 18.70 -2.19
C GLY A 198 1.31 18.52 -2.58
N ASN A 199 2.02 19.60 -2.90
CA ASN A 199 3.44 19.55 -3.24
C ASN A 199 4.31 19.07 -2.07
N PHE A 200 4.03 19.52 -0.84
CA PHE A 200 4.71 19.02 0.35
C PHE A 200 4.40 17.54 0.61
N SER A 201 3.14 17.13 0.45
CA SER A 201 2.75 15.72 0.58
C SER A 201 3.53 14.82 -0.39
N ALA A 202 3.64 15.23 -1.65
CA ALA A 202 4.40 14.52 -2.67
C ALA A 202 5.89 14.45 -2.34
N PHE A 203 6.50 15.54 -1.88
CA PHE A 203 7.90 15.57 -1.46
C PHE A 203 8.20 14.57 -0.33
N TRP A 204 7.40 14.61 0.75
CA TRP A 204 7.62 13.73 1.90
C TRP A 204 7.35 12.26 1.57
N THR A 205 6.32 11.98 0.79
CA THR A 205 6.01 10.62 0.33
C THR A 205 7.10 10.10 -0.60
N GLY A 206 7.64 10.94 -1.49
CA GLY A 206 8.78 10.60 -2.35
C GLY A 206 10.04 10.28 -1.55
N LEU A 207 10.34 11.06 -0.51
CA LEU A 207 11.48 10.82 0.38
C LEU A 207 11.32 9.51 1.17
N LEU A 208 10.11 9.20 1.63
CA LEU A 208 9.77 7.92 2.26
C LEU A 208 10.06 6.75 1.31
N MET A 209 9.57 6.82 0.08
CA MET A 209 9.79 5.77 -0.93
C MET A 209 11.28 5.59 -1.23
N ALA A 210 12.03 6.69 -1.41
CA ALA A 210 13.47 6.64 -1.61
C ALA A 210 14.20 5.97 -0.43
N GLY A 211 13.80 6.26 0.80
CA GLY A 211 14.35 5.63 2.01
C GLY A 211 14.08 4.12 2.07
N LEU A 212 12.84 3.69 1.78
CA LEU A 212 12.48 2.27 1.77
C LEU A 212 13.20 1.51 0.66
N MET A 213 13.28 2.07 -0.55
CA MET A 213 14.03 1.49 -1.66
C MET A 213 15.53 1.42 -1.37
N THR A 214 16.10 2.43 -0.72
CA THR A 214 17.50 2.44 -0.29
C THR A 214 17.76 1.34 0.74
N GLY A 215 16.85 1.14 1.70
CA GLY A 215 16.93 0.04 2.66
C GLY A 215 16.91 -1.33 1.97
N ALA A 216 15.97 -1.54 1.04
CA ALA A 216 15.90 -2.76 0.25
C ALA A 216 17.16 -2.98 -0.62
N TYR A 217 17.71 -1.91 -1.19
CA TYR A 217 18.95 -1.96 -1.96
C TYR A 217 20.15 -2.38 -1.11
N PHE A 218 20.30 -1.86 0.11
CA PHE A 218 21.39 -2.32 0.99
C PHE A 218 21.27 -3.80 1.35
N VAL A 219 20.05 -4.31 1.52
CA VAL A 219 19.83 -5.75 1.72
C VAL A 219 20.21 -6.54 0.47
N SER A 220 19.95 -6.03 -0.74
CA SER A 220 20.31 -6.74 -1.97
C SER A 220 21.82 -6.87 -2.18
N LEU A 221 22.61 -5.95 -1.63
CA LEU A 221 24.08 -6.03 -1.67
C LEU A 221 24.64 -7.16 -0.80
N LEU A 222 23.84 -7.78 0.08
CA LEU A 222 24.29 -8.80 1.03
C LEU A 222 24.38 -10.21 0.40
N GLY A 223 24.82 -10.33 -0.85
CA GLY A 223 25.09 -11.62 -1.46
C GLY A 223 24.03 -12.15 -2.42
N LEU A 224 23.02 -11.34 -2.80
CA LEU A 224 22.14 -11.72 -3.92
C LEU A 224 22.89 -11.88 -5.24
N GLY A 225 24.02 -11.18 -5.42
CA GLY A 225 24.89 -11.32 -6.60
C GLY A 225 25.40 -12.74 -6.83
N ALA A 226 25.44 -13.60 -5.81
CA ALA A 226 25.83 -15.00 -5.97
C ALA A 226 24.76 -15.87 -6.66
N VAL A 227 23.52 -15.40 -6.75
CA VAL A 227 22.40 -16.11 -7.42
C VAL A 227 22.12 -15.54 -8.81
N MET A 228 22.49 -14.28 -9.01
CA MET A 228 22.31 -13.57 -10.27
C MET A 228 23.40 -13.98 -11.26
N GLY A 229 23.05 -14.10 -12.54
CA GLY A 229 24.04 -14.23 -13.59
C GLY A 229 24.87 -12.95 -13.66
N ASP A 230 26.19 -13.09 -13.88
CA ASP A 230 26.99 -11.95 -14.33
C ASP A 230 26.33 -11.36 -15.60
N PRO A 231 26.27 -10.02 -15.75
CA PRO A 231 25.77 -9.41 -16.97
C PRO A 231 26.51 -9.87 -18.23
#